data_AF-A0A2P5A9C6-F1
#
_entry.id   AF-A0A2P5A9C6-F1
#
_cell.length_a   1.000
_cell.length_b   1.000
_cell.length_c   1.000
_cell.angle_alpha   90.00
_cell.angle_beta   90.00
_cell.angle_gamma   90.00
#
_symmetry.space_group_name_H-M   'P 1'
#
loop_
_entity.id
_entity.type
_entity.pdbx_description
1 polymer ?
#
loop_
_entity_poly.entity_id
_entity_poly.type
_entity_poly.pdbx_seq_one_letter_code
_entity_poly.pdbx_strand_id
1 'polypeptide(L)' 'EEWNSYNEVSEHSVVVIDYGIRGYEQKYWVIKNNYSDTWGDGGYGLVLGVIGETHS' A
#
# COMPACT_ATOMS: atom_id res chain seq x y z
N GLU A 1 5.75 -36.02 -0.60
CA GLU A 1 6.24 -34.81 0.08
C GLU A 1 5.47 -33.62 -0.48
N GLU A 2 4.48 -33.13 0.27
CA GLU A 2 3.66 -31.97 -0.11
C GLU A 2 4.35 -30.70 0.42
N TRP A 3 4.78 -29.82 -0.48
CA TRP A 3 5.28 -28.49 -0.12
C TRP A 3 4.09 -27.57 0.18
N ASN A 4 3.83 -27.33 1.47
CA ASN A 4 2.98 -26.22 1.90
C ASN A 4 3.78 -24.92 1.77
N SER A 5 3.57 -24.17 0.68
CA SER A 5 4.06 -22.81 0.54
C SER A 5 3.27 -21.88 1.47
N TYR A 6 3.67 -21.83 2.74
CA TYR A 6 3.14 -20.86 3.69
C TYR A 6 3.54 -19.46 3.23
N ASN A 7 2.61 -18.75 2.59
CA ASN A 7 2.63 -17.34 2.19
C ASN A 7 3.97 -16.63 2.41
N GLU A 8 4.77 -16.49 1.35
CA GLU A 8 5.98 -15.66 1.38
C GLU A 8 5.59 -14.22 1.74
N VAL A 9 5.87 -13.82 2.97
CA VAL A 9 5.77 -12.41 3.38
C VAL A 9 6.97 -11.71 2.77
N SER A 10 6.77 -11.06 1.62
CA SER A 10 7.78 -10.17 1.06
C SER A 10 7.74 -8.84 1.81
N GLU A 11 8.80 -8.52 2.55
CA GLU A 11 9.01 -7.20 3.11
C GLU A 11 9.53 -6.26 2.02
N HIS A 12 8.94 -5.07 1.90
CA HIS A 12 9.34 -4.09 0.90
C HIS A 12 9.32 -2.67 1.46
N SER A 13 10.42 -1.94 1.26
CA SER A 13 10.56 -0.56 1.74
C SER A 13 10.20 0.43 0.64
N VAL A 14 9.34 1.40 0.98
CA VAL A 14 8.89 2.48 0.09
C VAL A 14 8.95 3.82 0.82
N VAL A 15 8.87 4.93 0.07
CA VAL A 15 8.85 6.28 0.65
C VAL A 15 7.43 6.84 0.59
N VAL A 16 6.87 7.22 1.73
CA VAL A 16 5.62 8.01 1.78
C VAL A 16 5.95 9.45 1.40
N ILE A 17 5.25 9.99 0.40
CA ILE A 17 5.49 11.33 -0.12
C ILE A 17 4.31 12.28 0.03
N ASP A 18 3.10 11.74 0.21
CA ASP A 18 1.90 12.55 0.40
C ASP A 18 0.77 11.75 1.09
N TYR A 19 -0.30 12.43 1.49
CA TYR A 19 -1.51 11.86 2.06
C TYR A 19 -2.76 12.55 1.51
N GLY A 20 -3.88 11.84 1.51
CA GLY A 20 -5.14 12.43 1.08
C GLY A 20 -6.37 11.72 1.59
N ILE A 21 -7.52 12.33 1.29
CA ILE A 21 -8.85 11.80 1.59
C ILE A 21 -9.66 11.84 0.29
N ARG A 22 -10.30 10.73 -0.06
CA ARG A 22 -11.20 10.62 -1.21
C ARG A 22 -12.62 10.31 -0.74
N GLY A 23 -13.59 11.08 -1.21
CA GLY A 23 -14.97 10.97 -0.74
C GLY A 23 -15.11 11.39 0.72
N TYR A 24 -16.08 10.82 1.44
CA TYR A 24 -16.36 11.23 2.81
C TYR A 24 -15.33 10.74 3.82
N GLU A 25 -14.71 9.56 3.64
CA GLU A 25 -13.86 8.98 4.70
C GLU A 25 -12.67 8.13 4.23
N GLN A 26 -12.45 7.91 2.91
CA GLN A 26 -11.35 7.05 2.48
C GLN A 26 -10.01 7.79 2.53
N LYS A 27 -9.23 7.53 3.58
CA LYS A 27 -7.85 8.01 3.71
C LYS A 27 -6.91 7.18 2.84
N TYR A 28 -5.86 7.80 2.30
CA TYR A 28 -4.81 7.11 1.57
C TYR A 28 -3.46 7.81 1.75
N TRP A 29 -2.40 7.03 1.56
CA TRP A 29 -1.02 7.51 1.42
C TRP A 29 -0.58 7.39 -0.02
N VAL A 30 0.17 8.37 -0.51
CA VAL A 30 0.89 8.28 -1.78
C VAL A 30 2.31 7.81 -1.50
N ILE A 31 2.72 6.73 -2.15
CA ILE A 31 4.05 6.16 -2.02
C ILE A 31 4.85 6.30 -3.31
N LYS A 32 6.15 6.54 -3.18
CA LYS A 32 7.14 6.39 -4.25
C LYS A 32 7.81 5.03 -4.11
N ASN A 33 7.82 4.25 -5.18
CA ASN A 33 8.42 2.93 -5.23
C ASN A 33 9.74 2.93 -6.04
N ASN A 34 10.50 1.84 -5.95
CA ASN A 34 11.77 1.62 -6.66
C ASN A 34 11.69 0.49 -7.72
N TYR A 35 10.48 0.09 -8.13
CA TYR A 35 10.22 -0.96 -9.13
C TYR A 35 10.20 -0.47 -10.59
N SER A 36 10.92 0.59 -10.92
CA SER A 36 10.81 1.37 -12.17
C SER A 36 9.57 2.28 -12.25
N ASP A 37 9.66 3.26 -13.14
CA ASP A 37 8.61 4.18 -13.55
C ASP A 37 7.43 3.49 -14.29
N THR A 38 7.64 2.30 -14.84
CA THR A 38 6.58 1.51 -15.50
C THR A 38 5.59 0.89 -14.51
N TRP A 39 5.89 0.89 -13.20
CA TRP A 39 5.00 0.38 -12.17
C TRP A 39 4.03 1.46 -11.68
N GLY A 40 2.76 1.10 -11.52
CA GLY A 40 1.75 2.01 -10.98
C GLY A 40 1.53 3.24 -11.87
N ASP A 41 1.41 4.40 -11.25
CA ASP A 41 1.33 5.68 -11.94
C ASP A 41 2.72 6.33 -11.94
N GLY A 42 3.56 6.00 -12.93
CA GLY A 42 4.90 6.59 -13.05
C GLY A 42 5.88 6.25 -11.92
N GLY A 43 5.74 5.09 -11.28
CA GLY A 43 6.51 4.66 -10.10
C GLY A 43 5.85 4.97 -8.76
N TYR A 44 4.62 5.51 -8.76
CA TYR A 44 3.86 5.86 -7.57
C TYR A 44 2.64 4.95 -7.37
N GLY A 45 2.20 4.82 -6.12
CA GLY A 45 1.04 4.02 -5.74
C GLY A 45 0.26 4.62 -4.57
N LEU A 46 -0.97 4.15 -4.39
CA LEU A 46 -1.83 4.51 -3.28
C LEU A 46 -1.93 3.35 -2.28
N VAL A 47 -1.68 3.63 -1.01
CA VAL A 47 -1.97 2.71 0.10
C VAL A 47 -3.23 3.19 0.79
N LEU A 48 -4.30 2.41 0.74
CA LEU A 48 -5.55 2.73 1.41
C LEU A 48 -5.35 2.60 2.91
N GLY A 49 -5.60 3.69 3.64
CA GLY A 49 -5.70 3.64 5.09
C GLY A 49 -6.99 2.93 5.47
N VAL A 50 -6.91 1.99 6.41
CA VAL A 50 -8.10 1.47 7.07
C VAL A 50 -8.62 2.58 7.98
N ILE A 51 -9.83 3.08 7.72
CA ILE A 51 -10.61 3.78 8.74
C ILE A 51 -10.96 2.72 9.77
N GLY A 52 -10.35 2.80 10.95
CA GLY A 52 -10.57 1.82 12.00
C GLY A 52 -12.08 1.66 12.22
N GLU A 53 -12.54 0.41 12.24
CA GLU A 53 -13.69 0.11 13.08
C GLU A 53 -13.31 0.65 14.46
N THR A 54 -13.95 1.74 14.84
CA THR A 54 -13.87 2.20 16.21
C THR A 54 -14.60 1.11 16.97
N HIS A 55 -13.87 0.16 17.57
CA HIS A 55 -14.45 -0.68 18.61
C HIS A 55 -14.81 0.29 19.74
N SER A 56 -16.09 0.67 19.75
CA SER A 56 -16.77 1.38 20.83
C SER A 56 -16.75 0.55 22.10
#